data_AF-A0A3D1K3D8-F1
#
_entry.id   AF-A0A3D1K3D8-F1
#
_cell.length_a   1.000
_cell.length_b   1.000
_cell.length_c   1.000
_cell.angle_alpha   90.00
_cell.angle_beta   90.00
_cell.angle_gamma   90.00
#
_symmetry.space_group_name_H-M   'P 1'
#
loop_
_entity.id
_entity.type
_entity.pdbx_description
1 polymer ?
#
loop_
_entity_poly.entity_id
_entity_poly.type
_entity_poly.pdbx_seq_one_letter_code
_entity_poly.pdbx_strand_id
1 'polypeptide(L)'
;MIEQLKKNMFIGIGLMAMTKDRVKEFGKKLAEDSKLSEAEGEKFVDDLLKQADDMKNYFEKNFSEVVEKKIKNVKLPCTEGFEKMQKEINELKETLARIESKFNKKDARPKAGTVHNKPKK
;
A
#
# COMPACT_ATOMS: atom_id res chain seq x y z
N MET A 1 20.03 -11.08 23.37
CA MET A 1 18.65 -10.62 23.62
C MET A 1 17.86 -10.33 22.34
N ILE A 2 18.35 -9.48 21.41
CA ILE A 2 17.62 -9.17 20.15
C ILE A 2 17.34 -10.42 19.29
N GLU A 3 18.25 -11.40 19.26
CA GLU A 3 18.05 -12.66 18.52
C GLU A 3 16.90 -13.52 19.05
N GLN A 4 16.71 -13.58 20.37
CA GLN A 4 15.60 -14.33 20.97
C GLN A 4 14.26 -13.65 20.69
N LEU A 5 14.22 -12.32 20.72
CA LEU A 5 13.04 -11.56 20.33
C LEU A 5 12.66 -11.82 18.86
N LYS A 6 13.64 -11.80 17.95
CA LYS A 6 13.41 -12.13 16.53
C LYS A 6 12.86 -13.55 16.39
N LYS A 7 13.48 -14.53 17.02
CA LYS A 7 13.06 -15.94 16.96
C LYS A 7 11.63 -16.12 17.49
N ASN A 8 11.30 -15.52 18.63
CA ASN A 8 9.97 -15.59 19.22
C ASN A 8 8.92 -14.89 18.33
N MET A 9 9.28 -13.78 17.69
CA MET A 9 8.40 -13.09 16.74
C MET A 9 8.14 -13.92 15.48
N PHE A 10 9.18 -14.57 14.93
CA PHE A 10 9.02 -15.49 13.79
C PHE A 10 8.17 -16.71 14.14
N ILE A 11 8.30 -17.25 15.36
CA ILE A 11 7.43 -18.31 15.88
C ILE A 11 5.98 -17.80 15.99
N GLY A 12 5.77 -16.59 16.51
CA GLY A 12 4.43 -15.99 16.63
C GLY A 12 3.75 -15.77 15.28
N ILE A 13 4.47 -15.24 14.28
CA ILE A 13 3.96 -15.06 12.91
C ILE A 13 3.74 -16.43 12.25
N GLY A 14 4.67 -17.36 12.43
CA GLY A 14 4.55 -18.73 11.93
C GLY A 14 3.32 -19.45 12.49
N LEU A 15 3.06 -19.33 13.79
CA LEU A 15 1.88 -19.89 14.45
C LEU A 15 0.58 -19.24 13.96
N MET A 16 0.55 -17.92 13.74
CA MET A 16 -0.62 -17.23 13.20
C MET A 16 -0.92 -17.60 11.74
N ALA A 17 0.12 -17.90 10.96
CA ALA A 17 -0.02 -18.34 9.56
C ALA A 17 -0.37 -19.84 9.42
N MET A 18 -0.20 -20.62 10.50
CA MET A 18 -0.50 -22.05 10.52
C MET A 18 -1.99 -22.32 10.70
N THR A 19 -2.46 -23.46 10.20
CA THR A 19 -3.81 -23.96 10.46
C THR A 19 -3.91 -24.52 11.87
N LYS A 20 -5.14 -24.60 12.40
CA LYS A 20 -5.41 -25.18 13.73
C LYS A 20 -4.78 -26.58 13.89
N ASP A 21 -4.85 -27.41 12.86
CA ASP A 21 -4.24 -28.76 12.89
C ASP A 21 -2.72 -28.70 13.05
N ARG A 22 -2.04 -27.78 12.36
CA ARG A 22 -0.58 -27.60 12.47
C ARG A 22 -0.17 -27.02 13.82
N VAL A 23 -0.96 -26.09 14.37
CA VAL A 23 -0.75 -25.56 15.72
C VAL A 23 -0.93 -26.67 16.76
N LYS A 24 -1.93 -27.54 16.56
CA LYS A 24 -2.19 -28.71 17.42
C LYS A 24 -1.04 -29.70 17.42
N GLU A 25 -0.53 -30.07 16.23
CA GLU A 25 0.66 -30.93 16.09
C GLU A 25 1.90 -30.32 16.74
N PHE A 26 2.11 -29.02 16.56
CA PHE A 26 3.24 -28.31 17.15
C PHE A 26 3.14 -28.27 18.68
N GLY A 27 1.96 -27.98 19.23
CA GLY A 27 1.70 -28.00 20.66
C GLY A 27 1.87 -29.40 21.27
N LYS A 28 1.42 -30.45 20.58
CA LYS A 28 1.61 -31.84 21.03
C LYS A 28 3.09 -32.22 21.11
N LYS A 29 3.87 -31.92 20.08
CA LYS A 29 5.33 -32.14 20.10
C LYS A 29 6.00 -31.41 21.26
N LEU A 30 5.62 -30.16 21.51
CA LEU A 30 6.12 -29.38 22.63
C LEU A 30 5.74 -29.96 24.00
N ALA A 31 4.51 -30.47 24.13
CA ALA A 31 4.05 -31.12 25.35
C ALA A 31 4.82 -32.43 25.61
N GLU A 32 5.06 -33.24 24.58
CA GLU A 32 5.85 -34.47 24.63
C GLU A 32 7.32 -34.18 24.99
N ASP A 33 7.95 -33.22 24.30
CA ASP A 33 9.34 -32.80 24.55
C ASP A 33 9.52 -32.27 25.98
N SER A 34 8.48 -31.62 26.52
CA SER A 34 8.45 -31.08 27.88
C SER A 34 8.04 -32.12 28.93
N LYS A 35 7.74 -33.36 28.51
CA LYS A 35 7.29 -34.46 29.37
C LYS A 35 6.07 -34.09 30.23
N LEU A 36 5.14 -33.32 29.66
CA LEU A 36 3.87 -33.01 30.33
C LEU A 36 3.04 -34.28 30.48
N SER A 37 2.26 -34.36 31.56
CA SER A 37 1.24 -35.41 31.68
C SER A 37 0.20 -35.26 30.57
N GLU A 38 -0.53 -36.33 30.26
CA GLU A 38 -1.52 -36.33 29.16
C GLU A 38 -2.58 -35.22 29.34
N ALA A 39 -3.04 -35.03 30.57
CA ALA A 39 -3.99 -33.97 30.92
C ALA A 39 -3.41 -32.56 30.80
N GLU A 40 -2.14 -32.36 31.16
CA GLU A 40 -1.46 -31.06 31.02
C GLU A 40 -1.13 -30.75 29.57
N GLY A 41 -0.75 -31.76 28.78
CA GLY A 41 -0.47 -31.63 27.36
C GLY A 41 -1.70 -31.26 26.54
N GLU A 42 -2.85 -31.91 26.80
CA GLU A 42 -4.12 -31.53 26.16
C GLU A 42 -4.51 -30.09 26.49
N LYS A 43 -4.44 -29.72 27.76
CA LYS A 43 -4.77 -28.36 28.20
C LYS A 43 -3.84 -27.32 27.58
N PHE A 44 -2.53 -27.62 27.50
CA PHE A 44 -1.54 -26.75 26.87
C PHE A 44 -1.86 -26.52 25.39
N VAL A 45 -2.21 -27.57 24.66
CA VAL A 45 -2.54 -27.48 23.23
C VAL A 45 -3.81 -26.65 23.01
N ASP A 46 -4.83 -26.83 23.85
CA ASP A 46 -6.06 -26.04 23.79
C ASP A 46 -5.82 -24.55 24.10
N ASP A 47 -5.00 -24.26 25.11
CA ASP A 47 -4.60 -22.89 25.46
C ASP A 47 -3.80 -22.24 24.32
N LEU A 48 -2.92 -23.00 23.65
CA LEU A 48 -2.14 -22.54 22.51
C LEU A 48 -3.04 -22.19 21.31
N LEU A 49 -4.05 -23.02 21.04
CA LEU A 49 -5.03 -22.80 19.98
C LEU A 49 -5.89 -21.57 20.25
N LYS A 50 -6.35 -21.38 21.49
CA LYS A 50 -7.09 -20.18 21.90
C LYS A 50 -6.25 -18.92 21.75
N GLN A 51 -5.01 -18.93 22.24
CA GLN A 51 -4.11 -17.78 22.12
C GLN A 51 -3.83 -17.43 20.66
N ALA A 52 -3.67 -18.43 19.78
CA ALA A 52 -3.47 -18.19 18.35
C ALA A 52 -4.68 -17.49 17.70
N ASP A 53 -5.90 -17.96 18.00
CA ASP A 53 -7.14 -17.35 17.50
C ASP A 53 -7.33 -15.92 18.05
N ASP A 54 -7.12 -15.71 19.35
CA ASP A 54 -7.24 -14.39 19.99
C ASP A 54 -6.22 -13.39 19.42
N MET A 55 -4.98 -13.83 19.24
CA MET A 55 -3.91 -12.99 18.69
C MET A 55 -4.18 -12.64 17.22
N LYS A 56 -4.74 -13.56 16.44
CA LYS A 56 -5.18 -13.30 15.06
C LYS A 56 -6.26 -12.23 15.02
N ASN A 57 -7.31 -12.38 15.83
CA ASN A 57 -8.40 -11.40 15.92
C ASN A 57 -7.91 -10.03 16.39
N TYR A 58 -7.02 -9.99 17.39
CA TYR A 58 -6.42 -8.75 17.87
C TYR A 58 -5.55 -8.10 16.79
N PHE A 59 -4.76 -8.89 16.06
CA PHE A 59 -3.95 -8.40 14.97
C PHE A 59 -4.81 -7.85 13.84
N GLU A 60 -5.81 -8.58 13.35
CA GLU A 60 -6.71 -8.10 12.29
C GLU A 60 -7.39 -6.76 12.64
N LYS A 61 -7.84 -6.59 13.89
CA LYS A 61 -8.45 -5.32 14.35
C LYS A 61 -7.46 -4.17 14.43
N ASN A 62 -6.27 -4.40 14.96
CA ASN A 62 -5.29 -3.33 15.20
C ASN A 62 -4.35 -3.08 14.02
N PHE A 63 -4.18 -4.07 13.12
CA PHE A 63 -3.26 -4.00 11.99
C PHE A 63 -3.68 -2.92 11.01
N SER A 64 -4.98 -2.82 10.70
CA SER A 64 -5.50 -1.77 9.82
C SER A 64 -5.21 -0.37 10.39
N GLU A 65 -5.43 -0.15 11.68
CA GLU A 65 -5.13 1.15 12.30
C GLU A 65 -3.63 1.48 12.33
N VAL A 66 -2.79 0.48 12.64
CA VAL A 66 -1.33 0.66 12.68
C VAL A 66 -0.79 0.92 11.29
N VAL A 67 -1.25 0.17 10.29
CA VAL A 67 -0.87 0.35 8.88
C VAL A 67 -1.36 1.69 8.36
N GLU A 68 -2.61 2.09 8.61
CA GLU A 68 -3.11 3.42 8.22
C GLU A 68 -2.31 4.55 8.88
N LYS A 69 -2.04 4.47 10.18
CA LYS A 69 -1.25 5.48 10.90
C LYS A 69 0.20 5.52 10.39
N LYS A 70 0.79 4.38 10.02
CA LYS A 70 2.14 4.32 9.46
C LYS A 70 2.18 4.82 8.02
N ILE A 71 1.23 4.46 7.18
CA ILE A 71 1.10 4.93 5.79
C ILE A 71 0.81 6.44 5.75
N LYS A 72 0.07 7.01 6.72
CA LYS A 72 -0.10 8.46 6.82
C LYS A 72 1.19 9.21 7.20
N ASN A 73 2.09 8.56 7.96
CA ASN A 73 3.35 9.14 8.42
C ASN A 73 4.53 8.91 7.47
N VAL A 74 4.51 7.84 6.70
CA VAL A 74 5.43 7.65 5.57
C VAL A 74 4.81 8.40 4.40
N LYS A 75 5.56 9.24 3.67
CA LYS A 75 5.11 9.83 2.39
C LYS A 75 4.95 8.76 1.31
N LEU A 76 4.12 7.75 1.54
CA LEU A 76 3.65 6.84 0.50
C LEU A 76 2.58 7.63 -0.27
N PRO A 77 2.76 7.90 -1.56
CA PRO A 77 1.71 8.49 -2.36
C PRO A 77 0.55 7.49 -2.39
N CYS A 78 -0.45 7.69 -1.52
CA CYS A 78 -1.75 7.07 -1.66
C CYS A 78 -2.26 7.38 -3.08
N THR A 79 -3.15 6.53 -3.58
CA THR A 79 -3.79 6.66 -4.91
C THR A 79 -4.23 8.09 -5.21
N GLU A 80 -4.69 8.83 -4.20
CA GLU A 80 -5.03 10.26 -4.26
C GLU A 80 -3.87 11.17 -4.72
N GLY A 81 -2.65 10.91 -4.25
CA GLY A 81 -1.44 11.62 -4.68
C GLY A 81 -1.10 11.35 -6.15
N PHE A 82 -1.36 10.13 -6.62
CA PHE A 82 -1.18 9.75 -8.02
C PHE A 82 -2.23 10.42 -8.91
N GLU A 83 -3.49 10.45 -8.49
CA GLU A 83 -4.58 11.15 -9.19
C GLU A 83 -4.33 12.66 -9.28
N LYS A 84 -3.85 13.28 -8.19
CA LYS A 84 -3.52 14.70 -8.19
C LYS A 84 -2.37 15.02 -9.14
N MET A 85 -1.31 14.22 -9.13
CA MET A 85 -0.21 14.36 -10.10
C MET A 85 -0.68 14.16 -11.54
N GLN A 86 -1.54 13.18 -11.80
CA GLN A 86 -2.11 12.94 -13.13
C GLN A 86 -2.94 14.15 -13.61
N LYS A 87 -3.73 14.76 -12.71
CA LYS A 87 -4.52 15.96 -13.01
C LYS A 87 -3.63 17.16 -13.33
N GLU A 88 -2.60 17.41 -12.51
CA GLU A 88 -1.63 18.49 -12.76
C GLU A 88 -0.90 18.29 -14.10
N ILE A 89 -0.51 17.06 -14.43
CA ILE A 89 0.11 16.72 -15.73
C ILE A 89 -0.84 17.01 -16.90
N ASN A 90 -2.12 16.67 -16.77
CA ASN A 90 -3.11 16.92 -17.82
C ASN A 90 -3.37 18.42 -18.01
N GLU A 91 -3.50 19.18 -16.92
CA GLU A 91 -3.67 20.65 -16.96
C GLU A 91 -2.45 21.35 -17.59
N LEU A 92 -1.24 20.87 -17.28
CA LEU A 92 0.00 21.32 -17.91
C LEU A 92 0.02 21.03 -19.42
N LYS A 93 -0.38 19.82 -19.83
CA LYS A 93 -0.47 19.44 -21.26
C LYS A 93 -1.48 20.29 -22.01
N GLU A 94 -2.65 20.54 -21.43
CA GLU A 94 -3.65 21.43 -22.04
C GLU A 94 -3.15 22.86 -22.16
N THR A 95 -2.44 23.36 -21.15
CA THR A 95 -1.86 24.70 -21.18
C THR A 95 -0.80 24.81 -22.27
N LEU A 96 0.06 23.80 -22.42
CA LEU A 96 1.03 23.72 -23.51
C LEU A 96 0.33 23.71 -24.88
N ALA A 97 -0.69 22.88 -25.08
CA ALA A 97 -1.46 22.85 -26.33
C ALA A 97 -2.15 24.20 -26.63
N ARG A 98 -2.66 24.89 -25.61
CA ARG A 98 -3.22 26.25 -25.75
C ARG A 98 -2.15 27.28 -26.09
N ILE A 99 -0.95 27.15 -25.56
CA ILE A 99 0.17 28.03 -25.87
C ILE A 99 0.62 27.79 -27.32
N GLU A 100 0.83 26.53 -27.71
CA GLU A 100 1.21 26.14 -29.08
C GLU A 100 0.20 26.62 -30.13
N SER A 101 -1.10 26.48 -29.86
CA SER A 101 -2.15 26.98 -30.76
C SER A 101 -2.21 28.51 -30.84
N LYS A 102 -1.77 29.24 -29.80
CA LYS A 102 -1.63 30.70 -29.83
C LYS A 102 -0.38 31.15 -30.60
N PHE A 103 0.71 30.38 -30.54
CA PHE A 103 1.90 30.63 -31.35
C PHE A 103 1.61 30.39 -32.84
N ASN A 104 0.92 29.30 -33.19
CA ASN A 104 0.59 28.97 -34.58
C ASN A 104 -0.38 29.99 -35.25
N LYS A 105 -1.19 30.70 -34.45
CA LYS A 105 -2.06 31.79 -34.95
C LYS A 105 -1.32 33.12 -35.16
N LYS A 106 -0.14 33.30 -34.56
CA LYS A 106 0.61 34.56 -34.64
C LYS A 106 1.39 34.70 -35.97
N ASP A 107 1.68 33.58 -36.63
CA ASP A 107 2.32 33.53 -37.95
C ASP A 107 1.33 33.73 -39.12
N ALA A 108 0.01 33.66 -38.84
CA ALA A 108 -1.04 33.99 -39.81
C ALA A 108 -1.46 35.47 -39.72
N ARG A 109 -0.53 36.41 -39.96
CA ARG A 109 -0.89 37.82 -40.19
C ARG A 109 -1.28 38.01 -41.66
N PRO A 110 -2.43 38.62 -42.00
CA PRO A 110 -2.74 38.99 -43.37
C PRO A 110 -1.72 40.05 -43.85
N LYS A 111 -1.12 39.84 -45.03
CA LYS A 111 -0.28 40.86 -45.66
C LYS A 111 -1.16 42.07 -46.02
N ALA A 112 -0.96 43.16 -45.30
CA ALA A 112 -1.53 44.45 -45.66
C ALA A 112 -0.85 44.99 -46.93
N GLY A 113 -1.66 45.31 -47.93
CA GLY A 113 -1.45 46.42 -48.87
C GLY A 113 -0.37 46.26 -49.95
N THR A 114 -0.81 46.02 -51.19
CA THR A 114 -0.24 46.71 -52.36
C THR A 114 -1.36 47.43 -53.08
N VAL A 115 -1.48 48.72 -52.77
CA VAL A 115 -2.07 49.72 -53.67
C VAL A 115 -1.17 49.72 -54.92
N HIS A 116 -1.71 49.33 -56.08
CA HIS A 116 -1.17 49.82 -57.34
C HIS A 116 -2.30 50.21 -58.30
N ASN A 117 -2.39 51.52 -58.43
CA ASN A 117 -3.14 52.34 -59.36
C ASN A 117 -2.98 51.93 -60.83
N LYS A 118 -4.04 52.14 -61.65
CA LYS A 118 -4.03 52.81 -62.98
C LYS A 118 -5.39 52.62 -63.70
N PRO A 119 -5.74 53.42 -64.74
CA PRO A 119 -5.79 54.89 -64.85
C PRO A 119 -7.12 55.35 -65.53
N LYS A 120 -7.19 56.64 -65.94
CA LYS A 120 -8.09 57.31 -66.94
C LYS A 120 -8.94 58.40 -66.27
N LYS A 121 -8.95 59.68 -66.67
CA LYS A 121 -8.53 60.39 -67.89
C LYS A 121 -7.88 61.71 -67.52
#